data_AF-A0A956KG83-F1
#
_entry.id   AF-A0A956KG83-F1
#
_cell.length_a   1.000
_cell.length_b   1.000
_cell.length_c   1.000
_cell.angle_alpha   90.00
_cell.angle_beta   90.00
_cell.angle_gamma   90.00
#
_symmetry.space_group_name_H-M   'P 1'
#
loop_
_entity.id
_entity.type
_entity.pdbx_description
1 polymer ?
#
loop_
_entity_poly.entity_id
_entity_poly.type
_entity_poly.pdbx_seq_one_letter_code
_entity_poly.pdbx_strand_id
1 'polypeptide(L)'
;MRLEILDQGRGHSSLQKLQFRLIRRILTYVPEPIYVMSYRRAWFGKYFAAWLQRSMRKAKHWSKAETELFAAFTAHKTNCAY
;
A
#
# COMPACT_ATOMS: atom_id res chain seq x y z
N MET A 1 7.60 9.82 -4.43
CA MET A 1 6.39 9.97 -3.60
C MET A 1 5.93 11.41 -3.52
N ARG A 2 4.64 11.69 -3.76
CA ARG A 2 4.06 13.05 -3.73
C ARG A 2 4.08 13.71 -2.34
N LEU A 3 4.17 12.93 -1.26
CA LEU A 3 4.09 13.41 0.12
C LEU A 3 5.47 13.35 0.81
N GLU A 4 6.15 14.50 0.90
CA GLU A 4 7.50 14.61 1.47
C GLU A 4 7.57 14.18 2.95
N ILE A 5 6.48 14.34 3.71
CA ILE A 5 6.43 13.97 5.14
C ILE A 5 6.67 12.46 5.37
N LEU A 6 6.35 11.64 4.37
CA LEU A 6 6.50 10.18 4.40
C LEU A 6 7.91 9.78 3.98
N ASP A 7 8.51 10.50 3.04
CA ASP A 7 9.88 10.29 2.59
C ASP A 7 10.91 10.70 3.65
N GLN A 8 10.71 11.86 4.28
CA GLN A 8 11.59 12.39 5.32
C GLN A 8 11.49 11.63 6.66
N GLY A 9 10.59 10.64 6.76
CA GLY A 9 10.45 9.80 7.94
C GLY A 9 9.97 10.53 9.20
N ARG A 10 9.50 11.77 9.10
CA ARG A 10 8.98 12.55 10.25
C ARG A 10 7.67 11.97 10.78
N GLY A 11 6.92 11.27 9.92
CA GLY A 11 5.66 10.62 10.24
C GLY A 11 5.74 9.18 10.78
N HIS A 12 6.95 8.64 10.97
CA HIS A 12 7.14 7.21 11.25
C HIS A 12 7.88 6.96 12.55
N SER A 13 7.45 5.93 13.29
CA SER A 13 8.14 5.50 14.51
C SER A 13 9.51 4.88 14.20
N SER A 14 10.41 4.86 15.17
CA SER A 14 11.76 4.28 15.01
C SER A 14 11.72 2.80 14.58
N LEU A 15 10.70 2.05 15.04
CA LEU A 15 10.49 0.66 14.65
C LEU A 15 10.05 0.53 13.19
N GLN A 16 9.18 1.42 12.69
CA GLN A 16 8.80 1.47 11.27
C GLN A 16 9.99 1.81 10.38
N LYS A 17 10.84 2.75 10.80
CA LYS A 17 12.08 3.09 10.08
C LYS A 17 13.02 1.89 9.96
N LEU A 18 13.11 1.06 11.01
CA LEU A 18 13.86 -0.19 10.94
C LEU A 18 13.24 -1.19 9.95
N GLN A 19 11.92 -1.34 9.96
CA GLN A 19 11.20 -2.19 9.00
C GLN A 19 11.45 -1.74 7.56
N PHE A 20 11.40 -0.43 7.26
CA PHE A 20 11.68 0.08 5.92
C PHE A 20 13.10 -0.19 5.46
N ARG A 21 14.10 -0.11 6.36
CA ARG A 21 15.49 -0.47 6.03
C ARG A 21 15.61 -1.95 5.65
N LEU A 22 14.93 -2.84 6.35
CA LEU A 22 14.87 -4.27 6.01
C LEU A 22 14.20 -4.49 4.65
N ILE A 23 13.05 -3.88 4.41
CA ILE A 23 12.33 -3.98 3.12
C ILE A 23 13.20 -3.48 1.98
N ARG A 24 13.85 -2.32 2.13
CA ARG A 24 14.75 -1.75 1.14
C ARG A 24 15.93 -2.66 0.81
N ARG A 25 16.42 -3.43 1.79
CA ARG A 25 17.50 -4.40 1.57
C ARG A 25 17.06 -5.59 0.72
N ILE A 26 15.78 -5.97 0.78
CA ILE A 26 15.22 -7.10 0.02
C ILE A 26 14.73 -6.65 -1.36
N LEU A 27 13.98 -5.55 -1.42
CA LEU A 27 13.29 -5.07 -2.62
C LEU A 27 14.00 -3.91 -3.33
N THR A 28 15.22 -3.53 -2.89
CA THR A 28 16.00 -2.33 -3.34
C THR A 28 15.33 -0.97 -3.12
N TYR A 29 14.00 -0.93 -3.03
CA TYR A 29 13.18 0.23 -2.68
C TYR A 29 12.06 -0.20 -1.73
N VAL A 30 11.36 0.78 -1.17
CA VAL A 30 10.12 0.54 -0.41
C VAL A 30 8.96 1.03 -1.26
N PRO A 31 8.02 0.15 -1.66
CA PRO A 31 6.83 0.57 -2.38
C PRO A 31 6.07 1.68 -1.66
N GLU A 32 5.64 2.71 -2.39
CA GLU A 32 4.97 3.85 -1.76
C GLU A 32 3.70 3.52 -0.94
N PRO A 33 2.90 2.45 -1.21
CA PRO A 33 1.73 2.19 -0.37
C PRO A 33 2.16 1.74 1.03
N ILE A 34 3.34 1.13 1.16
CA ILE A 34 3.87 0.71 2.47
C ILE A 34 4.12 1.92 3.38
N TYR A 35 4.62 3.03 2.82
CA TYR A 35 4.77 4.29 3.56
C TYR A 35 3.41 4.83 4.00
N VAL A 36 2.44 4.91 3.07
CA VAL A 36 1.08 5.41 3.37
C VAL A 36 0.40 4.58 4.47
N MET A 37 0.46 3.25 4.34
CA MET A 37 -0.15 2.31 5.29
C MET A 37 0.49 2.36 6.68
N SER A 38 1.74 2.80 6.77
CA SER A 38 2.49 2.89 8.03
C SER A 38 2.30 4.22 8.76
N TYR A 39 2.01 5.31 8.06
CA TYR A 39 1.92 6.67 8.63
C TYR A 39 0.82 6.82 9.70
N ARG A 40 -0.41 6.43 9.37
CA ARG A 40 -1.54 6.38 10.31
C ARG A 40 -2.14 4.99 10.26
N ARG A 41 -1.45 4.03 10.89
CA ARG A 41 -1.78 2.60 10.82
C ARG A 41 -3.23 2.27 11.18
N ALA A 42 -3.86 3.04 12.07
CA ALA A 42 -5.27 2.84 12.43
C ALA A 42 -6.24 3.19 11.29
N TRP A 43 -5.85 4.08 10.37
CA TRP A 43 -6.70 4.53 9.25
C TRP A 43 -6.30 3.85 7.94
N PHE A 44 -5.02 3.95 7.57
CA PHE A 44 -4.52 3.49 6.27
C PHE A 44 -3.84 2.12 6.32
N GLY A 45 -3.59 1.58 7.52
CA GLY A 45 -2.85 0.35 7.71
C GLY A 45 -3.75 -0.84 8.01
N LYS A 46 -3.94 -1.13 9.30
CA LYS A 46 -4.50 -2.39 9.81
C LYS A 46 -5.82 -2.79 9.15
N TYR A 47 -6.80 -1.89 9.13
CA TYR A 47 -8.13 -2.21 8.62
C TYR A 47 -8.19 -2.14 7.09
N PHE A 48 -7.56 -1.13 6.50
CA PHE A 48 -7.48 -0.99 5.04
C PHE A 48 -6.78 -2.19 4.39
N ALA A 49 -5.64 -2.64 4.94
CA ALA A 49 -4.92 -3.83 4.47
C ALA A 49 -5.78 -5.09 4.47
N ALA A 50 -6.57 -5.27 5.54
CA ALA A 50 -7.42 -6.44 5.69
C ALA A 50 -8.51 -6.47 4.60
N TRP A 51 -9.11 -5.31 4.31
CA TRP A 51 -10.08 -5.18 3.22
C TRP A 51 -9.45 -5.36 1.85
N LEU A 52 -8.30 -4.72 1.59
CA LEU A 52 -7.57 -4.85 0.33
C LEU A 52 -7.17 -6.31 0.06
N GLN A 53 -6.65 -7.02 1.07
CA GLN A 53 -6.32 -8.43 0.94
C GLN A 53 -7.57 -9.29 0.71
N ARG A 54 -8.68 -8.96 1.36
CA ARG A 54 -9.94 -9.67 1.19
C ARG A 54 -10.48 -9.50 -0.23
N SER A 55 -10.47 -8.28 -0.78
CA SER A 55 -11.00 -7.99 -2.11
C SER A 55 -10.09 -8.46 -3.24
N MET A 56 -8.77 -8.26 -3.13
CA MET A 56 -7.83 -8.52 -4.22
C MET A 56 -7.23 -9.93 -4.23
N ARG A 57 -7.19 -10.59 -3.07
CA ARG A 57 -6.51 -11.90 -2.93
C ARG A 57 -7.40 -13.03 -2.45
N LYS A 58 -8.49 -12.72 -1.75
CA LYS A 58 -9.41 -13.71 -1.15
C LYS A 58 -10.85 -13.53 -1.62
N ALA A 59 -11.04 -12.97 -2.82
CA ALA A 59 -12.35 -12.93 -3.44
C ALA A 59 -12.90 -14.36 -3.64
N LYS A 60 -14.19 -14.55 -3.40
CA LYS A 60 -14.85 -15.87 -3.51
C LYS A 60 -15.34 -16.16 -4.93
N HIS A 61 -15.84 -15.15 -5.61
CA HIS A 61 -16.55 -15.31 -6.89
C HIS A 61 -15.71 -14.95 -8.11
N TRP A 62 -14.65 -14.16 -7.91
CA TRP A 62 -13.78 -13.67 -8.99
C TRP A 62 -12.38 -14.21 -8.80
N SER A 63 -11.76 -14.60 -9.91
CA SER A 63 -10.35 -14.93 -9.98
C SER A 63 -9.48 -13.70 -9.68
N LYS A 64 -8.20 -13.93 -9.35
CA LYS A 64 -7.24 -12.84 -9.14
C LYS A 64 -7.13 -11.95 -10.37
N ALA A 65 -7.11 -12.54 -11.58
CA ALA A 65 -7.01 -11.79 -12.83
C ALA A 65 -8.22 -10.87 -13.04
N GLU A 66 -9.44 -11.35 -12.79
CA GLU A 66 -10.65 -10.53 -12.90
C GLU A 66 -10.65 -9.38 -11.88
N THR A 67 -10.25 -9.64 -10.63
CA THR A 67 -10.18 -8.58 -9.61
C THR A 67 -9.16 -7.49 -9.97
N GLU A 68 -8.01 -7.87 -10.54
CA GLU A 68 -7.00 -6.90 -10.99
C GLU A 68 -7.50 -6.13 -12.23
N LEU A 69 -8.26 -6.76 -13.14
CA LEU A 69 -8.88 -6.08 -14.27
C LEU A 69 -9.89 -5.02 -13.81
N PHE A 70 -10.73 -5.33 -12.81
CA PHE A 70 -11.66 -4.36 -12.23
C PHE A 70 -10.93 -3.19 -11.57
N ALA A 71 -9.85 -3.47 -10.85
CA ALA A 71 -9.01 -2.44 -10.23
C ALA A 71 -8.38 -1.53 -11.30
N ALA A 72 -7.79 -2.11 -12.35
CA ALA A 72 -7.18 -1.38 -13.45
C ALA A 72 -8.19 -0.51 -14.21
N PHE A 73 -9.38 -1.06 -14.52
CA PHE A 73 -10.45 -0.33 -15.18
C PHE A 73 -10.93 0.87 -14.32
N THR A 74 -11.14 0.64 -13.01
CA THR A 74 -11.57 1.70 -12.08
C THR A 74 -10.51 2.78 -11.93
N ALA A 75 -9.24 2.40 -11.82
CA ALA A 75 -8.11 3.33 -11.76
C ALA A 75 -8.02 4.18 -13.03
N HIS A 76 -8.20 3.58 -14.20
CA HIS A 76 -8.24 4.29 -15.48
C HIS A 76 -9.39 5.30 -15.53
N LYS A 77 -10.61 4.90 -15.11
CA LYS A 77 -11.79 5.79 -15.11
C LYS A 77 -11.67 6.96 -14.13
N THR A 78 -10.97 6.77 -13.02
CA THR A 78 -10.77 7.80 -11.98
C THR A 78 -9.49 8.61 -12.18
N ASN A 79 -8.73 8.35 -13.25
CA ASN A 79 -7.41 8.93 -13.48
C ASN A 79 -6.47 8.77 -12.27
N CYS A 80 -6.54 7.60 -11.63
CA CYS A 80 -5.67 7.26 -10.51
C CYS A 80 -4.25 6.97 -11.05
N ALA A 81 -3.35 7.94 -10.88
CA ALA A 81 -2.01 7.93 -11.46
C ALA A 81 -0.94 7.20 -10.62
N TYR A 82 -1.36 6.49 -9.58
CA TYR A 82 -0.46 5.80 -8.65
C TYR A 82 0.42 4.76 -9.34
#